data_AF-A0A356K7S1-F1
#
_entry.id   AF-A0A356K7S1-F1
#
_cell.length_a   1.000
_cell.length_b   1.000
_cell.length_c   1.000
_cell.angle_alpha   90.00
_cell.angle_beta   90.00
_cell.angle_gamma   90.00
#
_symmetry.space_group_name_H-M   'P 1'
#
loop_
_entity.id
_entity.type
_entity.pdbx_description
1 polymer ?
#
loop_
_entity_poly.entity_id
_entity_poly.type
_entity_poly.pdbx_seq_one_letter_code
_entity_poly.pdbx_strand_id
1 'polypeptide(L)'
;MSDDPYTIKPGKTKQPPTTWVGRFKYLGPGIVVSGSIVGSGEILLTAGLGAAAGFTLLWWVLFSCWVKSLIQAELARYVVTSGDTYLRALNRLPGKIQGPNGPISWPIWLGLIGFVPGILTSGGIIGGAGQALGLMLPVVDGAWATVIAALIVMAILGSGDYGRFEKVMLA
;
A
#
# COMPACT_ATOMS: atom_id res chain seq x y z
N MET A 1 -25.83 -17.01 -7.57
CA MET A 1 -25.49 -15.82 -6.75
C MET A 1 -25.13 -16.19 -5.30
N SER A 2 -25.01 -17.48 -4.97
CA SER A 2 -24.89 -18.03 -3.60
C SER A 2 -23.49 -18.49 -3.19
N ASP A 3 -22.47 -18.27 -4.02
CA ASP A 3 -21.12 -18.82 -3.83
C ASP A 3 -20.01 -17.77 -4.03
N ASP A 4 -20.33 -16.48 -3.80
CA ASP A 4 -19.32 -15.41 -3.82
C ASP A 4 -18.67 -15.31 -2.41
N PRO A 5 -17.36 -15.61 -2.26
CA PRO A 5 -16.65 -15.58 -0.98
C PRO A 5 -16.70 -14.22 -0.27
N TYR A 6 -16.97 -13.15 -1.03
CA TYR A 6 -16.96 -11.78 -0.54
C TYR A 6 -18.36 -11.29 -0.10
N THR A 7 -19.42 -12.05 -0.39
CA THR A 7 -20.78 -11.66 0.05
C THR A 7 -20.94 -11.89 1.55
N ILE A 8 -21.32 -10.84 2.29
CA ILE A 8 -21.57 -10.91 3.74
C ILE A 8 -22.71 -11.90 3.98
N LYS A 9 -22.40 -13.04 4.61
CA LYS A 9 -23.41 -14.05 4.95
C LYS A 9 -24.39 -13.47 6.00
N PRO A 10 -25.71 -13.63 5.81
CA PRO A 10 -26.69 -13.19 6.80
C PRO A 10 -26.38 -13.81 8.17
N GLY A 11 -26.32 -13.00 9.23
CA GLY A 11 -26.03 -13.45 10.59
C GLY A 11 -24.57 -13.43 11.04
N LYS A 12 -23.61 -12.98 10.20
CA LYS A 12 -22.20 -12.78 10.60
C LYS A 12 -21.81 -11.32 10.91
N THR A 13 -22.78 -10.42 11.05
CA THR A 13 -22.54 -9.03 11.44
C THR A 13 -22.35 -8.92 12.95
N LYS A 14 -21.19 -8.40 13.38
CA LYS A 14 -20.91 -8.13 14.80
C LYS A 14 -21.48 -6.77 15.19
N GLN A 15 -22.04 -6.66 16.39
CA GLN A 15 -22.45 -5.36 16.92
C GLN A 15 -21.22 -4.46 17.15
N PRO A 16 -21.31 -3.15 16.85
CA PRO A 16 -20.20 -2.24 17.04
C PRO A 16 -19.86 -2.10 18.54
N PRO A 17 -18.58 -1.97 18.91
CA PRO A 17 -18.19 -1.77 20.30
C PRO A 17 -18.73 -0.43 20.83
N THR A 18 -19.50 -0.49 21.91
CA THR A 18 -20.09 0.69 22.58
C THR A 18 -19.15 1.32 23.61
N THR A 19 -18.16 0.57 24.09
CA THR A 19 -17.19 1.02 25.10
C THR A 19 -15.92 1.58 24.46
N TRP A 20 -15.34 2.61 25.08
CA TRP A 20 -14.07 3.21 24.65
C TRP A 20 -12.94 2.18 24.56
N VAL A 21 -12.81 1.30 25.57
CA VAL A 21 -11.82 0.20 25.58
C VAL A 21 -12.11 -0.83 24.47
N GLY A 22 -13.39 -1.10 24.21
CA GLY A 22 -13.81 -1.94 23.09
C GLY A 22 -13.32 -1.38 21.76
N ARG A 23 -13.48 -0.07 21.52
CA ARG A 23 -13.02 0.59 20.29
C ARG A 23 -11.51 0.45 20.08
N PHE A 24 -10.69 0.63 21.13
CA PHE A 24 -9.24 0.45 21.03
C PHE A 24 -8.84 -0.97 20.59
N LYS A 25 -9.55 -2.01 21.03
CA LYS A 25 -9.28 -3.40 20.62
C LYS A 25 -9.53 -3.65 19.12
N TYR A 26 -10.40 -2.87 18.49
CA TYR A 26 -10.69 -2.97 17.04
C TYR A 26 -9.84 -2.04 16.17
N LEU A 27 -8.93 -1.24 16.76
CA LEU A 27 -7.99 -0.42 15.99
C LEU A 27 -6.87 -1.25 15.36
N GLY A 28 -6.56 -2.44 15.88
CA GLY A 28 -5.44 -3.28 15.44
C GLY A 28 -5.36 -3.48 13.92
N PRO A 29 -6.43 -3.98 13.25
CA PRO A 29 -6.44 -4.13 11.81
C PRO A 29 -6.22 -2.82 11.05
N GLY A 30 -6.79 -1.71 11.56
CA GLY A 30 -6.64 -0.39 10.96
C GLY A 30 -5.20 0.12 11.04
N ILE A 31 -4.55 -0.03 12.20
CA ILE A 31 -3.16 0.36 12.41
C ILE A 31 -2.22 -0.45 11.51
N VAL A 32 -2.44 -1.76 11.37
CA VAL A 32 -1.64 -2.60 10.47
C VAL A 32 -1.77 -2.15 9.02
N VAL A 33 -2.99 -1.89 8.56
CA VAL A 33 -3.23 -1.40 7.19
C VAL A 33 -2.62 -0.01 6.99
N SER A 34 -2.79 0.91 7.93
CA SER A 34 -2.17 2.25 7.87
C SER A 34 -0.63 2.17 7.88
N GLY A 35 -0.04 1.31 8.70
CA GLY A 35 1.40 1.09 8.74
C GLY A 35 1.96 0.46 7.46
N SER A 36 1.17 -0.36 6.76
CA SER A 36 1.55 -0.92 5.45
C SER A 36 1.53 0.10 4.31
N ILE A 37 0.72 1.16 4.45
CA ILE A 37 0.54 2.19 3.42
C ILE A 37 1.57 3.31 3.57
N VAL A 38 1.93 3.64 4.81
CA VAL A 38 3.05 4.56 5.09
C VAL A 38 4.36 3.80 4.85
N GLY A 39 4.73 3.70 3.57
CA GLY A 39 5.89 2.96 3.13
C GLY A 39 7.19 3.76 3.22
N SER A 40 8.32 3.04 3.14
CA SER A 40 9.68 3.61 3.04
C SER A 40 9.84 4.60 1.87
N GLY A 41 9.04 4.45 0.81
CA GLY A 41 9.00 5.39 -0.32
C GLY A 41 8.52 6.79 0.06
N GLU A 42 7.56 6.91 0.99
CA GLU A 42 7.10 8.23 1.47
C GLU A 42 8.20 8.93 2.26
N ILE A 43 9.01 8.19 3.02
CA ILE A 43 10.14 8.74 3.80
C ILE A 43 11.20 9.34 2.85
N LEU A 44 11.57 8.61 1.79
CA LEU A 44 12.56 9.07 0.82
C LEU A 44 12.05 10.28 0.01
N LEU A 45 10.84 10.18 -0.55
CA LEU A 45 10.27 11.22 -1.39
C LEU A 45 9.93 12.50 -0.60
N THR A 46 9.42 12.37 0.62
CA THR A 46 9.10 13.53 1.47
C THR A 46 10.37 14.25 1.90
N ALA A 47 11.41 13.51 2.30
CA ALA A 47 12.70 14.10 2.64
C ALA A 47 13.36 14.75 1.41
N GLY A 48 13.32 14.10 0.25
CA GLY A 48 13.83 14.65 -1.00
C GLY A 48 13.09 15.93 -1.44
N LEU A 49 11.76 15.93 -1.34
CA LEU A 49 10.94 17.11 -1.63
C LEU A 49 11.23 18.25 -0.64
N GLY A 50 11.40 17.93 0.64
CA GLY A 50 11.79 18.90 1.66
C GLY A 50 13.20 19.47 1.45
N ALA A 51 14.15 18.66 0.97
CA ALA A 51 15.49 19.13 0.61
C ALA A 51 15.45 20.06 -0.62
N ALA A 52 14.60 19.78 -1.61
CA ALA A 52 14.51 20.56 -2.84
C ALA A 52 13.69 21.87 -2.70
N ALA A 53 12.57 21.83 -1.97
CA ALA A 53 11.62 22.94 -1.88
C ALA A 53 11.57 23.60 -0.48
N GLY A 54 12.39 23.12 0.46
CA GLY A 54 12.33 23.54 1.86
C GLY A 54 10.97 23.20 2.50
N PHE A 55 10.55 24.04 3.45
CA PHE A 55 9.28 23.89 4.15
C PHE A 55 8.07 24.45 3.39
N THR A 56 8.27 25.00 2.20
CA THR A 56 7.20 25.62 1.39
C THR A 56 6.06 24.65 1.06
N LEU A 57 6.39 23.36 0.89
CA LEU A 57 5.43 22.30 0.54
C LEU A 57 4.95 21.49 1.75
N LEU A 58 5.34 21.85 2.99
CA LEU A 58 4.95 21.11 4.18
C LEU A 58 3.42 21.06 4.36
N TRP A 59 2.74 22.17 4.07
CA TRP A 59 1.27 22.22 4.12
C TRP A 59 0.62 21.25 3.12
N TRP A 60 1.24 21.04 1.95
CA TRP A 60 0.76 20.10 0.94
C TRP A 60 0.90 18.66 1.41
N VAL A 61 2.01 18.33 2.09
CA VAL A 61 2.23 17.01 2.70
C VAL A 61 1.16 16.73 3.75
N LEU A 62 0.90 17.68 4.67
CA LEU A 62 -0.13 17.52 5.69
C LEU A 62 -1.54 17.39 5.08
N PHE A 63 -1.84 18.21 4.08
CA PHE A 63 -3.12 18.16 3.37
C PHE A 63 -3.32 16.81 2.66
N SER A 64 -2.30 16.31 1.96
CA SER A 64 -2.36 15.01 1.30
C SER A 64 -2.53 13.86 2.30
N CYS A 65 -1.86 13.93 3.46
CA CYS A 65 -2.01 12.93 4.52
C CYS A 65 -3.42 12.93 5.11
N TRP A 66 -4.03 14.11 5.25
CA TRP A 66 -5.40 14.23 5.74
C TRP A 66 -6.41 13.67 4.74
N VAL A 67 -6.33 14.11 3.47
CA VAL A 67 -7.24 13.65 2.40
C VAL A 67 -7.11 12.15 2.17
N LYS A 68 -5.88 11.61 2.09
CA LYS A 68 -5.65 10.17 1.87
C LYS A 68 -6.26 9.33 2.99
N SER A 69 -6.13 9.77 4.24
CA SER A 69 -6.70 9.07 5.40
C SER A 69 -8.23 9.04 5.35
N LEU A 70 -8.88 10.15 4.96
CA LEU A 70 -10.34 10.21 4.86
C LEU A 70 -10.87 9.30 3.75
N ILE A 71 -10.26 9.38 2.56
CA ILE A 71 -10.64 8.53 1.42
C ILE A 71 -10.46 7.05 1.81
N GLN A 72 -9.35 6.70 2.45
CA GLN A 72 -9.08 5.34 2.89
C GLN A 72 -10.11 4.84 3.91
N ALA A 73 -10.51 5.68 4.88
CA ALA A 73 -11.53 5.33 5.87
C ALA A 73 -12.90 5.08 5.21
N GLU A 74 -13.29 5.89 4.23
CA GLU A 74 -14.53 5.73 3.47
C GLU A 74 -14.54 4.48 2.60
N LEU A 75 -13.43 4.21 1.89
CA LEU A 75 -13.28 2.99 1.10
C LEU A 75 -13.31 1.74 1.97
N ALA A 76 -12.62 1.77 3.12
CA ALA A 76 -12.66 0.67 4.09
C ALA A 76 -14.08 0.45 4.63
N ARG A 77 -14.78 1.54 4.98
CA ARG A 77 -16.18 1.47 5.41
C ARG A 77 -17.05 0.84 4.33
N TYR A 78 -16.92 1.27 3.08
CA TYR A 78 -17.68 0.74 1.96
C TYR A 78 -17.49 -0.77 1.77
N VAL A 79 -16.25 -1.25 1.80
CA VAL A 79 -15.93 -2.68 1.64
C VAL A 79 -16.51 -3.49 2.79
N VAL A 80 -16.38 -3.00 4.02
CA VAL A 80 -16.89 -3.70 5.23
C VAL A 80 -18.42 -3.72 5.27
N THR A 81 -19.09 -2.64 4.88
CA THR A 81 -20.57 -2.56 4.93
C THR A 81 -21.24 -3.26 3.77
N SER A 82 -20.66 -3.17 2.57
CA SER A 82 -21.29 -3.69 1.35
C SER A 82 -20.91 -5.14 1.07
N GLY A 83 -19.77 -5.61 1.56
CA GLY A 83 -19.19 -6.91 1.16
C GLY A 83 -18.61 -6.91 -0.26
N ASP A 84 -18.80 -5.83 -1.02
CA ASP A 84 -18.23 -5.68 -2.34
C ASP A 84 -16.74 -5.31 -2.26
N THR A 85 -15.97 -5.78 -3.23
CA THR A 85 -14.57 -5.35 -3.39
C THR A 85 -14.51 -3.93 -3.92
N TYR A 86 -13.46 -3.19 -3.54
CA TYR A 86 -13.20 -1.84 -4.04
C TYR A 86 -13.19 -1.78 -5.58
N LEU A 87 -12.59 -2.77 -6.25
CA LEU A 87 -12.56 -2.85 -7.71
C LEU A 87 -13.96 -3.02 -8.32
N ARG A 88 -14.84 -3.78 -7.67
CA ARG A 88 -16.24 -3.93 -8.11
C ARG A 88 -17.01 -2.63 -7.92
N ALA A 89 -16.75 -1.89 -6.84
CA ALA A 89 -17.30 -0.55 -6.62
C ALA A 89 -16.89 0.41 -7.75
N LEU A 90 -15.60 0.43 -8.10
CA LEU A 90 -15.09 1.24 -9.20
C LEU A 90 -15.70 0.84 -10.55
N ASN A 91 -15.95 -0.45 -10.79
CA ASN A 91 -16.53 -0.94 -12.04
C ASN A 91 -18.01 -0.55 -12.25
N ARG A 92 -18.64 0.03 -11.23
CA ARG A 92 -20.00 0.59 -11.31
C ARG A 92 -20.00 2.05 -11.77
N LEU A 93 -18.86 2.72 -11.79
CA LEU A 93 -18.77 4.12 -12.21
C LEU A 93 -19.06 4.26 -13.72
N PRO A 94 -19.79 5.33 -14.12
CA PRO A 94 -20.06 5.61 -15.53
C PRO A 94 -18.76 5.95 -16.28
N GLY A 95 -18.74 5.67 -17.59
CA GLY A 95 -17.53 5.79 -18.41
C GLY A 95 -16.74 4.48 -18.51
N LYS A 96 -17.35 3.46 -19.10
CA LYS A 96 -16.70 2.16 -19.30
C LYS A 96 -15.91 2.15 -20.60
N ILE A 97 -14.66 1.73 -20.51
CA ILE A 97 -13.73 1.53 -21.62
C ILE A 97 -13.72 0.03 -21.96
N GLN A 98 -13.63 -0.32 -23.24
CA GLN A 98 -13.62 -1.72 -23.66
C GLN A 98 -12.35 -2.43 -23.19
N GLY A 99 -12.51 -3.48 -22.38
CA GLY A 99 -11.44 -4.33 -21.90
C GLY A 99 -11.49 -5.75 -22.47
N PRO A 100 -10.46 -6.57 -22.19
CA PRO A 100 -10.30 -7.90 -22.78
C PRO A 100 -11.45 -8.88 -22.44
N ASN A 101 -12.13 -8.69 -21.31
CA ASN A 101 -13.27 -9.51 -20.86
C ASN A 101 -14.58 -8.69 -20.72
N GLY A 102 -14.72 -7.58 -21.44
CA GLY A 102 -15.92 -6.72 -21.43
C GLY A 102 -15.64 -5.27 -20.99
N PRO A 103 -16.69 -4.44 -20.86
CA PRO A 103 -16.55 -3.02 -20.52
C PRO A 103 -16.13 -2.83 -19.05
N ILE A 104 -14.94 -2.26 -18.84
CA ILE A 104 -14.32 -1.99 -17.52
C ILE A 104 -14.32 -0.46 -17.29
N SER A 105 -14.69 0.00 -16.10
CA SER A 105 -14.68 1.44 -15.79
C SER A 105 -13.28 2.07 -15.87
N TRP A 106 -13.20 3.30 -16.39
CA TRP A 106 -11.95 4.06 -16.54
C TRP A 106 -11.04 4.15 -15.29
N PRO A 107 -11.53 4.18 -14.03
CA PRO A 107 -10.65 4.26 -12.87
C PRO A 107 -9.83 3.00 -12.65
N ILE A 108 -10.33 1.84 -13.11
CA ILE A 108 -9.61 0.57 -13.03
C ILE A 108 -8.42 0.61 -14.00
N TRP A 109 -8.62 1.16 -15.19
CA TRP A 109 -7.54 1.41 -16.14
C TRP A 109 -6.50 2.37 -15.58
N LEU A 110 -6.91 3.46 -14.93
CA LEU A 110 -5.98 4.34 -14.24
C LEU A 110 -5.23 3.65 -13.10
N GLY A 111 -5.90 2.80 -12.32
CA GLY A 111 -5.23 1.99 -11.30
C GLY A 111 -4.19 1.05 -11.90
N LEU A 112 -4.48 0.46 -13.05
CA LEU A 112 -3.58 -0.43 -13.77
C LEU A 112 -2.38 0.32 -14.37
N ILE A 113 -2.60 1.51 -14.93
CA ILE A 113 -1.52 2.42 -15.36
C ILE A 113 -0.69 2.87 -14.15
N GLY A 114 -1.35 3.22 -13.04
CA GLY A 114 -0.73 3.62 -11.78
C GLY A 114 0.13 2.52 -11.14
N PHE A 115 -0.08 1.26 -11.52
CA PHE A 115 0.76 0.14 -11.11
C PHE A 115 2.19 0.28 -11.61
N VAL A 116 2.41 0.90 -12.78
CA VAL A 116 3.74 1.10 -13.36
C VAL A 116 4.60 2.05 -12.49
N PRO A 117 4.14 3.27 -12.13
CA PRO A 117 4.82 4.09 -11.13
C PRO A 117 5.02 3.39 -9.79
N GLY A 118 4.10 2.54 -9.35
CA GLY A 118 4.22 1.78 -8.10
C GLY A 118 5.41 0.81 -8.10
N ILE A 119 5.60 0.07 -9.20
CA ILE A 119 6.76 -0.81 -9.39
C ILE A 119 8.05 0.02 -9.46
N LEU A 120 8.04 1.11 -10.22
CA LEU A 120 9.20 2.01 -10.34
C LEU A 120 9.61 2.60 -8.99
N THR A 121 8.63 2.98 -8.16
CA THR A 121 8.85 3.49 -6.80
C THR A 121 9.51 2.44 -5.92
N SER A 122 9.08 1.19 -6.02
CA SER A 122 9.69 0.07 -5.30
C SER A 122 11.16 -0.15 -5.72
N GLY A 123 11.44 -0.06 -7.02
CA GLY A 123 12.81 -0.08 -7.54
C GLY A 123 13.66 1.10 -7.03
N GLY A 124 13.07 2.30 -6.97
CA GLY A 124 13.73 3.50 -6.44
C GLY A 124 14.12 3.36 -4.97
N ILE A 125 13.30 2.70 -4.14
CA ILE A 125 13.61 2.44 -2.73
C ILE A 125 14.83 1.50 -2.61
N ILE A 126 14.85 0.40 -3.37
CA ILE A 126 15.97 -0.56 -3.35
C ILE A 126 17.25 0.11 -3.86
N GLY A 127 17.15 0.91 -4.94
CA GLY A 127 18.26 1.71 -5.46
C GLY A 127 18.81 2.71 -4.44
N GLY A 128 17.93 3.47 -3.80
CA GLY A 128 18.30 4.41 -2.75
C GLY A 128 18.99 3.73 -1.57
N ALA A 129 18.48 2.58 -1.14
CA ALA A 129 19.09 1.78 -0.07
C ALA A 129 20.48 1.24 -0.47
N GLY A 130 20.64 0.74 -1.70
CA GLY A 130 21.93 0.26 -2.20
C GLY A 130 22.97 1.37 -2.33
N GLN A 131 22.57 2.56 -2.78
CA GLN A 131 23.44 3.74 -2.80
C GLN A 131 23.88 4.17 -1.41
N ALA A 132 22.94 4.22 -0.45
CA ALA A 132 23.29 4.51 0.95
C ALA A 132 24.27 3.49 1.52
N LEU A 133 24.11 2.20 1.20
CA LEU A 133 25.02 1.14 1.62
C LEU A 133 26.42 1.30 1.00
N GLY A 134 26.51 1.67 -0.27
CA GLY A 134 27.79 1.98 -0.93
C GLY A 134 28.51 3.20 -0.34
N LEU A 135 27.76 4.20 0.13
CA LEU A 135 28.33 5.34 0.86
C LEU A 135 28.85 4.96 2.25
N MET A 136 28.21 4.00 2.93
CA MET A 136 28.62 3.53 4.26
C MET A 136 29.75 2.50 4.21
N LEU A 137 29.78 1.66 3.17
CA LEU A 137 30.78 0.60 2.98
C LEU A 137 31.53 0.84 1.65
N PRO A 138 32.67 1.55 1.65
CA PRO A 138 33.42 1.88 0.44
C PRO A 138 34.09 0.65 -0.24
N VAL A 139 33.80 -0.56 0.24
CA VAL A 139 34.28 -1.83 -0.33
C VAL A 139 33.45 -2.25 -1.55
N VAL A 140 32.19 -1.79 -1.66
CA VAL A 140 31.27 -2.19 -2.73
C VAL A 140 30.69 -0.94 -3.39
N ASP A 141 30.83 -0.84 -4.70
CA ASP A 141 30.20 0.23 -5.48
C ASP A 141 28.67 0.19 -5.33
N GLY A 142 28.04 1.37 -5.22
CA GLY A 142 26.63 1.49 -4.87
C GLY A 142 25.68 0.81 -5.86
N ALA A 143 26.09 0.69 -7.13
CA ALA A 143 25.34 -0.04 -8.15
C ALA A 143 25.32 -1.55 -7.83
N TRP A 144 26.47 -2.12 -7.48
CA TRP A 144 26.58 -3.52 -7.08
C TRP A 144 25.89 -3.81 -5.76
N ALA A 145 25.98 -2.89 -4.79
CA ALA A 145 25.22 -2.97 -3.54
C ALA A 145 23.70 -3.05 -3.79
N THR A 146 23.19 -2.25 -4.73
CA THR A 146 21.78 -2.29 -5.16
C THR A 146 21.41 -3.64 -5.76
N VAL A 147 22.23 -4.18 -6.67
CA VAL A 147 21.97 -5.47 -7.33
C VAL A 147 21.97 -6.61 -6.30
N ILE A 148 22.93 -6.62 -5.38
CA ILE A 148 23.02 -7.62 -4.31
C ILE A 148 21.77 -7.53 -3.41
N ALA A 149 21.38 -6.32 -2.99
CA ALA A 149 20.18 -6.13 -2.19
C ALA A 149 18.91 -6.61 -2.92
N ALA A 150 18.78 -6.29 -4.21
CA ALA A 150 17.66 -6.75 -5.03
C ALA A 150 17.61 -8.27 -5.15
N LEU A 151 18.75 -8.93 -5.36
CA LEU A 151 18.86 -10.40 -5.43
C LEU A 151 18.49 -11.05 -4.09
N ILE A 152 18.93 -10.50 -2.96
CA ILE A 152 18.57 -10.99 -1.63
C ILE A 152 17.06 -10.85 -1.41
N VAL A 153 16.48 -9.69 -1.71
CA VAL A 153 15.03 -9.46 -1.58
C VAL A 153 14.24 -10.42 -2.48
N MET A 154 14.66 -10.61 -3.73
CA MET A 154 14.04 -11.58 -4.64
C MET A 154 14.18 -13.02 -4.14
N ALA A 155 15.32 -13.41 -3.57
CA ALA A 155 15.50 -14.75 -3.01
C ALA A 155 14.61 -14.98 -1.79
N ILE A 156 14.47 -13.99 -0.90
CA ILE A 156 13.59 -14.04 0.27
C ILE A 156 12.12 -14.13 -0.15
N LEU A 157 11.69 -13.30 -1.10
CA LEU A 157 10.30 -13.30 -1.59
C LEU A 157 9.99 -14.55 -2.42
N GLY A 158 10.94 -15.02 -3.23
CA GLY A 158 10.78 -16.18 -4.11
C GLY A 158 10.82 -17.52 -3.38
N SER A 159 11.37 -17.58 -2.16
CA SER A 159 11.40 -18.81 -1.35
C SER A 159 10.09 -19.12 -0.61
N GLY A 160 9.04 -18.29 -0.78
CA GLY A 160 7.63 -18.69 -0.63
C GLY A 160 7.11 -19.01 0.77
N ASP A 161 7.96 -19.13 1.78
CA ASP A 161 7.55 -19.43 3.15
C ASP A 161 7.28 -18.14 3.94
N TYR A 162 6.00 -17.72 3.98
CA TYR A 162 5.51 -16.66 4.87
C TYR A 162 6.01 -16.81 6.32
N GLY A 163 6.19 -18.05 6.80
CA GLY A 163 6.69 -18.33 8.15
C GLY A 163 8.18 -18.01 8.39
N ARG A 164 9.01 -17.93 7.35
CA ARG A 164 10.41 -17.46 7.47
C ARG A 164 10.48 -15.94 7.45
N PHE A 165 9.63 -15.28 6.65
CA PHE A 165 9.53 -13.83 6.59
C PHE A 165 9.14 -13.23 7.95
N GLU A 166 8.21 -13.87 8.67
CA GLU A 166 7.77 -13.46 10.01
C GLU A 166 8.90 -13.57 11.04
N LYS A 167 9.76 -14.60 10.95
CA LYS A 167 10.92 -14.77 11.86
C LYS A 167 12.05 -13.77 11.60
N VAL A 168 12.26 -13.35 10.35
CA VAL A 168 13.28 -12.35 10.01
C VAL A 168 12.83 -10.94 10.39
N MET A 169 11.54 -10.62 10.31
CA MET A 169 11.02 -9.32 10.75
C MET A 169 10.92 -9.17 12.28
N LEU A 170 10.89 -10.27 13.03
CA LEU A 170 10.82 -10.29 14.50
C LEU A 170 12.18 -10.41 15.20
N ALA A 171 13.28 -10.53 14.44
CA ALA A 171 14.66 -10.59 14.93
C ALA A 171 15.36 -9.24 14.72
#